data_AF-A0A3S3V965-F1
#
_entry.id   AF-A0A3S3V965-F1
#
_cell.length_a   1.000
_cell.length_b   1.000
_cell.length_c   1.000
_cell.angle_alpha   90.00
_cell.angle_beta   90.00
_cell.angle_gamma   90.00
#
_symmetry.space_group_name_H-M   'P 1'
#
loop_
_entity.id
_entity.type
_entity.pdbx_description
1 polymer ?
#
loop_
_entity_poly.entity_id
_entity_poly.type
_entity_poly.pdbx_seq_one_letter_code
_entity_poly.pdbx_strand_id
1 'polypeptide(L)'
;MTAERLRVRDAGGEGYEVLDYDGQPIAICATIVHAAQYVRSFAARFWLDWTVDPAKSGFSASFLGCNSVGRIWRDTSRGLREGTWCWSISTNDTRWRNDEGPRGREHDKGLAMVQLEYQFTCYLANTPHGNSPYARAKSVE
;
A
#
# COMPACT_ATOMS: atom_id res chain seq x y z
N MET A 1 18.77 -13.84 2.95
CA MET A 1 17.39 -13.83 3.48
C MET A 1 16.57 -12.95 2.56
N THR A 2 15.52 -13.46 1.93
CA THR A 2 14.59 -12.64 1.13
C THR A 2 13.74 -11.83 2.09
N ALA A 3 13.82 -10.50 2.03
CA ALA A 3 13.01 -9.64 2.89
C ALA A 3 11.53 -9.81 2.55
N GLU A 4 10.70 -10.16 3.54
CA GLU A 4 9.26 -10.29 3.33
C GLU A 4 8.58 -8.96 2.99
N ARG A 5 9.18 -7.85 3.46
CA ARG A 5 8.70 -6.49 3.23
C ARG A 5 9.86 -5.57 2.89
N LEU A 6 9.62 -4.61 2.00
CA LEU A 6 10.59 -3.61 1.59
C LEU A 6 9.98 -2.21 1.72
N ARG A 7 10.80 -1.24 2.15
CA ARG A 7 10.38 0.17 2.21
C ARG A 7 10.64 0.84 0.88
N VAL A 8 9.85 1.86 0.59
CA VAL A 8 10.09 2.76 -0.54
C VAL A 8 10.04 4.19 -0.06
N ARG A 9 10.95 5.03 -0.56
CA ARG A 9 10.92 6.48 -0.33
C ARG A 9 11.11 7.25 -1.64
N ASP A 10 10.64 8.49 -1.65
CA ASP A 10 10.90 9.44 -2.72
C ASP A 10 12.36 9.92 -2.64
N ALA A 11 13.08 9.88 -3.76
CA ALA A 11 14.49 10.23 -3.85
C ALA A 11 14.71 11.64 -4.43
N GLY A 12 13.70 12.53 -4.38
CA GLY A 12 13.86 13.94 -4.72
C GLY A 12 14.14 14.19 -6.20
N GLY A 13 13.27 13.69 -7.08
CA GLY A 13 13.36 13.91 -8.54
C GLY A 13 14.18 12.85 -9.29
N GLU A 14 14.99 12.05 -8.59
CA GLU A 14 15.70 10.90 -9.19
C GLU A 14 14.83 9.64 -9.31
N GLY A 15 13.65 9.66 -8.67
CA GLY A 15 12.69 8.57 -8.68
C GLY A 15 12.38 8.06 -7.27
N TYR A 16 12.32 6.74 -7.12
CA TYR A 16 11.93 6.06 -5.89
C TYR A 16 12.99 5.05 -5.49
N GLU A 17 13.51 5.17 -4.27
CA GLU A 17 14.45 4.19 -3.72
C GLU A 17 13.68 3.06 -3.03
N VAL A 18 14.07 1.82 -3.36
CA VAL A 18 13.66 0.63 -2.61
C VAL A 18 14.73 0.33 -1.57
N LEU A 19 14.31 0.23 -0.31
CA LEU A 19 15.18 0.01 0.83
C LEU A 19 14.98 -1.39 1.39
N ASP A 20 16.07 -2.01 1.85
CA ASP A 20 16.01 -3.24 2.62
C ASP A 20 15.53 -3.00 4.07
N TYR A 21 15.62 -4.05 4.90
CA TYR A 21 15.22 -3.99 6.31
C TYR A 21 16.10 -3.04 7.14
N ASP A 22 17.38 -2.91 6.80
CA ASP A 22 18.35 -2.04 7.47
C ASP A 22 18.25 -0.58 6.97
N GLY A 23 17.33 -0.31 6.04
CA GLY A 23 17.12 1.01 5.45
C GLY A 23 18.17 1.38 4.40
N GLN A 24 18.95 0.42 3.91
CA GLN A 24 19.92 0.65 2.85
C GLN A 24 19.23 0.60 1.48
N PRO A 25 19.51 1.56 0.58
CA PRO A 25 18.97 1.53 -0.76
C PRO A 25 19.55 0.35 -1.55
N ILE A 26 18.66 -0.49 -2.07
CA ILE A 26 19.00 -1.67 -2.88
C ILE A 26 18.63 -1.49 -4.36
N ALA A 27 17.80 -0.49 -4.68
CA ALA A 27 17.49 -0.08 -6.04
C ALA A 27 16.95 1.34 -6.10
N ILE A 28 17.11 1.98 -7.25
CA ILE A 28 16.41 3.21 -7.62
C ILE A 28 15.53 2.94 -8.85
N CYS A 29 14.27 3.33 -8.77
CA CYS A 29 13.26 3.10 -9.78
C CYS A 29 12.71 4.43 -10.28
N ALA A 30 12.67 4.63 -11.60
CA ALA A 30 12.19 5.88 -12.20
C ALA A 30 10.72 6.22 -11.85
N THR A 31 9.90 5.21 -11.53
CA THR A 31 8.49 5.40 -11.15
C THR A 31 8.11 4.51 -9.97
N ILE A 32 7.05 4.88 -9.25
CA ILE A 32 6.51 4.07 -8.15
C ILE A 32 5.97 2.72 -8.64
N VAL A 33 5.48 2.66 -9.88
CA VAL A 33 5.04 1.42 -10.52
C VAL A 33 6.23 0.48 -10.72
N HIS A 34 7.37 0.99 -11.19
CA HIS A 34 8.61 0.20 -11.29
C HIS A 34 9.11 -0.25 -9.92
N ALA A 35 9.03 0.60 -8.90
CA ALA A 35 9.37 0.20 -7.53
C ALA A 35 8.46 -0.93 -7.02
N ALA A 36 7.14 -0.87 -7.30
CA ALA A 36 6.20 -1.93 -6.93
C ALA A 36 6.48 -3.24 -7.68
N GLN A 37 6.78 -3.17 -8.97
CA GLN A 37 7.19 -4.34 -9.77
C GLN A 37 8.48 -4.95 -9.25
N TYR A 38 9.46 -4.11 -8.89
CA TYR A 38 10.73 -4.53 -8.29
C TYR A 38 10.49 -5.27 -6.98
N VAL A 39 9.77 -4.66 -6.02
CA VAL A 39 9.41 -5.29 -4.74
C VAL A 39 8.68 -6.63 -4.95
N ARG A 40 7.71 -6.66 -5.87
CA ARG A 40 6.97 -7.90 -6.20
C ARG A 40 7.86 -8.98 -6.79
N SER A 41 8.92 -8.63 -7.52
CA SER A 41 9.84 -9.62 -8.12
C SER A 41 10.62 -10.44 -7.07
N PHE A 42 10.76 -9.90 -5.85
CA PHE A 42 11.31 -10.62 -4.68
C PHE A 42 10.25 -11.41 -3.89
N ALA A 43 9.02 -11.50 -4.40
CA ALA A 43 7.86 -11.96 -3.64
C ALA A 43 7.65 -11.19 -2.31
N ALA A 44 8.16 -9.96 -2.24
CA ALA A 44 8.01 -9.07 -1.11
C ALA A 44 6.76 -8.18 -1.27
N ARG A 45 6.37 -7.54 -0.17
CA ARG A 45 5.31 -6.52 -0.13
C ARG A 45 5.84 -5.19 0.37
N PHE A 46 5.13 -4.10 0.11
CA PHE A 46 5.47 -2.82 0.70
C PHE A 46 5.34 -2.88 2.22
N TRP A 47 6.33 -2.30 2.89
CA TRP A 47 6.24 -1.96 4.29
C TRP A 47 5.49 -0.63 4.42
N LEU A 48 4.21 -0.70 4.76
CA LEU A 48 3.37 0.47 4.96
C LEU A 48 3.49 1.01 6.38
N ASP A 49 3.27 2.31 6.55
CA ASP A 49 3.16 2.94 7.87
C ASP A 49 1.74 2.80 8.40
N TRP A 50 1.59 2.42 9.66
CA TRP A 50 0.29 2.12 10.26
C TRP A 50 -0.02 3.04 11.43
N THR A 51 -1.18 3.68 11.38
CA THR A 51 -1.69 4.54 12.46
C THR A 51 -2.96 3.92 13.04
N VAL A 52 -3.09 3.94 14.37
CA VAL A 52 -4.30 3.48 15.06
C VAL A 52 -5.45 4.46 14.81
N ASP A 53 -6.62 3.95 14.43
CA ASP A 53 -7.88 4.70 14.41
C ASP A 53 -8.71 4.31 15.67
N PRO A 54 -8.60 5.09 16.76
CA PRO A 54 -9.25 4.76 18.02
C PRO A 54 -10.78 4.82 17.95
N ALA A 55 -11.36 5.57 17.01
CA ALA A 55 -12.81 5.70 16.89
C ALA A 55 -13.47 4.46 16.26
N LYS A 56 -12.71 3.67 15.49
CA LYS A 56 -13.25 2.54 14.70
C LYS A 56 -12.65 1.19 15.09
N SER A 57 -11.85 1.12 16.16
CA SER A 57 -11.08 -0.09 16.50
C SER A 57 -10.32 -0.64 15.29
N GLY A 58 -9.69 0.27 14.54
CA GLY A 58 -9.05 -0.03 13.25
C GLY A 58 -7.65 0.56 13.14
N PHE A 59 -6.99 0.29 12.02
CA PHE A 59 -5.69 0.83 11.68
C PHE A 59 -5.74 1.35 10.25
N SER A 60 -5.17 2.53 10.00
CA SER A 60 -5.05 3.10 8.67
C SER A 60 -3.62 3.00 8.19
N ALA A 61 -3.44 2.54 6.96
CA ALA A 61 -2.13 2.48 6.30
C ALA A 61 -1.86 3.80 5.56
N SER A 62 -0.63 4.30 5.67
CA SER A 62 -0.11 5.46 4.95
C SER A 62 1.07 5.04 4.06
N PHE A 63 1.29 5.80 2.99
CA PHE A 63 2.38 5.54 2.04
C PHE A 63 2.78 6.81 1.29
N LEU A 64 4.08 7.13 1.27
CA LEU A 64 4.66 8.24 0.48
C LEU A 64 3.88 9.55 0.56
N GLY A 65 3.60 10.00 1.79
CA GLY A 65 2.86 11.23 2.08
C GLY A 65 1.35 11.15 1.93
N CYS A 66 0.80 10.03 1.46
CA CYS A 66 -0.64 9.76 1.48
C CYS A 66 -1.04 9.21 2.86
N ASN A 67 -1.84 9.98 3.60
CA ASN A 67 -2.29 9.67 4.97
C ASN A 67 -3.27 8.49 5.06
N SER A 68 -3.77 8.00 3.92
CA SER A 68 -4.63 6.82 3.87
C SER A 68 -4.59 6.19 2.48
N VAL A 69 -3.91 5.04 2.39
CA VAL A 69 -3.95 4.15 1.22
C VAL A 69 -4.81 2.91 1.46
N GLY A 70 -5.22 2.69 2.69
CA GLY A 70 -6.12 1.64 3.07
C GLY A 70 -6.32 1.60 4.58
N ARG A 71 -7.16 0.69 5.04
CA ARG A 71 -7.40 0.46 6.45
C ARG A 71 -7.78 -0.98 6.74
N ILE A 72 -7.59 -1.38 7.98
CA ILE A 72 -8.15 -2.61 8.55
C ILE A 72 -9.00 -2.27 9.77
N TRP A 73 -10.03 -3.06 10.03
CA TRP A 73 -10.89 -2.88 11.21
C TRP A 73 -11.49 -4.21 11.63
N ARG A 74 -11.79 -4.36 12.92
CA ARG A 74 -12.50 -5.53 13.41
C ARG A 74 -13.94 -5.51 12.87
N ASP A 75 -14.40 -6.63 12.33
CA ASP A 75 -15.80 -6.80 11.97
C ASP A 75 -16.65 -6.87 13.25
N THR A 76 -17.58 -5.94 13.40
CA THR A 76 -18.48 -5.84 14.57
C THR A 76 -19.91 -6.25 14.23
N SER A 77 -20.16 -6.76 13.03
CA SER A 77 -21.50 -7.20 12.63
C SER A 77 -21.96 -8.40 13.47
N ARG A 78 -23.15 -8.29 14.06
CA ARG A 78 -23.74 -9.33 14.91
C ARG A 78 -23.99 -10.60 14.08
N GLY A 79 -23.32 -11.69 14.40
CA GLY A 79 -23.55 -13.02 13.81
C GLY A 79 -22.36 -13.61 13.03
N LEU A 80 -21.32 -12.83 12.76
CA LEU A 80 -20.05 -13.35 12.24
C LEU A 80 -19.12 -13.69 13.41
N ARG A 81 -18.33 -14.76 13.25
CA ARG A 81 -17.38 -15.24 14.27
C ARG A 81 -16.60 -14.05 14.87
N GLU A 82 -16.74 -13.86 16.18
CA GLU A 82 -15.89 -12.94 16.94
C GLU A 82 -14.43 -13.21 16.55
N GLY A 83 -13.73 -12.18 16.06
CA GLY A 83 -12.31 -12.29 15.66
C GLY A 83 -11.99 -11.99 14.20
N THR A 84 -12.98 -11.75 13.33
CA THR A 84 -12.70 -11.42 11.92
C THR A 84 -12.25 -9.96 11.76
N TRP A 85 -11.22 -9.74 10.95
CA TRP A 85 -10.68 -8.43 10.56
C TRP A 85 -10.98 -8.16 9.09
N CYS A 86 -11.62 -7.05 8.80
CA CYS A 86 -11.80 -6.56 7.44
C CYS A 86 -10.58 -5.72 7.03
N TRP A 87 -10.25 -5.74 5.75
CA TRP A 87 -9.28 -4.84 5.15
C TRP A 87 -9.84 -4.25 3.86
N SER A 88 -9.46 -3.02 3.55
CA SER A 88 -9.78 -2.37 2.28
C SER A 88 -8.68 -1.41 1.87
N ILE A 89 -8.34 -1.43 0.58
CA ILE A 89 -7.55 -0.39 -0.07
C ILE A 89 -8.52 0.75 -0.40
N SER A 90 -8.19 1.93 0.08
CA SER A 90 -8.97 3.14 -0.16
C SER A 90 -8.00 4.29 -0.11
N THR A 91 -7.88 5.01 -1.21
CA THR A 91 -6.91 6.08 -1.33
C THR A 91 -7.54 7.26 -2.05
N ASN A 92 -7.36 8.43 -1.45
CA ASN A 92 -7.74 9.70 -2.06
C ASN A 92 -6.61 10.26 -2.93
N ASP A 93 -5.49 9.56 -3.02
CA ASP A 93 -4.34 10.01 -3.81
C ASP A 93 -4.65 9.86 -5.30
N THR A 94 -4.69 10.98 -6.01
CA THR A 94 -5.00 11.01 -7.44
C THR A 94 -3.95 10.26 -8.27
N ARG A 95 -2.75 10.00 -7.75
CA ARG A 95 -1.73 9.18 -8.41
C ARG A 95 -2.15 7.73 -8.61
N TRP A 96 -3.10 7.22 -7.81
CA TRP A 96 -3.49 5.81 -7.86
C TRP A 96 -4.90 5.56 -7.30
N ARG A 97 -5.79 6.56 -7.37
CA ARG A 97 -7.18 6.46 -6.92
C ARG A 97 -7.96 5.42 -7.74
N ASN A 98 -8.72 4.58 -7.04
CA ASN A 98 -9.71 3.66 -7.62
C ASN A 98 -11.01 3.81 -6.82
N ASP A 99 -12.13 3.99 -7.52
CA ASP A 99 -13.43 4.26 -6.89
C ASP A 99 -13.97 3.04 -6.11
N GLU A 100 -13.52 1.83 -6.45
CA GLU A 100 -13.77 0.60 -5.68
C GLU A 100 -12.46 -0.18 -5.46
N GLY A 101 -11.66 0.26 -4.49
CA GLY A 101 -10.42 -0.43 -4.13
C GLY A 101 -10.65 -1.85 -3.59
N PRO A 102 -9.69 -2.79 -3.78
CA PRO A 102 -9.79 -4.16 -3.27
C PRO A 102 -10.10 -4.22 -1.78
N ARG A 103 -10.91 -5.20 -1.37
CA ARG A 103 -11.30 -5.43 0.03
C ARG A 103 -11.45 -6.91 0.33
N GLY A 104 -11.28 -7.27 1.60
CA GLY A 104 -11.38 -8.65 2.04
C GLY A 104 -11.54 -8.78 3.55
N ARG A 105 -11.49 -10.03 4.04
CA ARG A 105 -11.66 -10.39 5.44
C ARG A 105 -10.68 -11.50 5.80
N GLU A 106 -10.03 -11.35 6.94
CA GLU A 106 -9.11 -12.32 7.52
C GLU A 106 -9.51 -12.65 8.95
N HIS A 107 -9.05 -13.80 9.45
CA HIS A 107 -9.35 -14.23 10.81
C HIS A 107 -8.44 -13.59 11.87
N ASP A 108 -7.42 -12.84 11.46
CA ASP A 108 -6.47 -12.17 12.36
C ASP A 108 -6.06 -10.79 11.83
N LYS A 109 -5.70 -9.89 12.75
CA LYS A 109 -5.23 -8.54 12.47
C LYS A 109 -3.98 -8.54 11.59
N GLY A 110 -2.98 -9.34 11.96
CA GLY A 110 -1.71 -9.42 11.26
C GLY A 110 -1.88 -9.90 9.84
N LEU A 111 -2.76 -10.89 9.63
CA LEU A 111 -3.11 -11.35 8.28
C LEU A 111 -3.82 -10.27 7.46
N ALA A 112 -4.76 -9.53 8.06
CA ALA A 112 -5.40 -8.40 7.38
C ALA A 112 -4.38 -7.33 6.96
N MET A 113 -3.37 -7.04 7.80
CA MET A 113 -2.27 -6.14 7.44
C MET A 113 -1.44 -6.69 6.29
N VAL A 114 -1.04 -7.96 6.35
CA VAL A 114 -0.26 -8.63 5.30
C VAL A 114 -1.00 -8.62 3.96
N GLN A 115 -2.29 -8.93 3.97
CA GLN A 115 -3.11 -8.92 2.76
C GLN A 115 -3.26 -7.52 2.18
N LEU A 116 -3.47 -6.51 3.01
CA LEU A 116 -3.54 -5.13 2.55
C LEU A 116 -2.22 -4.68 1.91
N GLU A 117 -1.08 -4.93 2.56
CA GLU A 117 0.26 -4.64 2.03
C GLU A 117 0.50 -5.34 0.69
N TYR A 118 0.16 -6.64 0.60
CA TYR A 118 0.34 -7.44 -0.61
C TYR A 118 -0.54 -6.94 -1.76
N GLN A 119 -1.83 -6.74 -1.50
CA GLN A 119 -2.79 -6.28 -2.51
C GLN A 119 -2.47 -4.86 -2.98
N PHE A 120 -2.01 -3.99 -2.08
CA PHE A 120 -1.58 -2.64 -2.44
C PHE A 120 -0.32 -2.66 -3.32
N THR A 121 0.63 -3.54 -3.00
CA THR A 121 1.83 -3.76 -3.84
C THR A 121 1.44 -4.25 -5.24
N CYS A 122 0.56 -5.26 -5.32
CA CYS A 122 0.10 -5.80 -6.59
C CYS A 122 -0.69 -4.78 -7.40
N TYR A 123 -1.54 -3.99 -6.73
CA TYR A 123 -2.29 -2.92 -7.33
C TYR A 123 -1.37 -1.91 -8.00
N LEU A 124 -0.38 -1.37 -7.27
CA LEU A 124 0.58 -0.43 -7.84
C LEU A 124 1.43 -1.04 -8.96
N ALA A 125 1.83 -2.31 -8.82
CA ALA A 125 2.63 -3.00 -9.84
C ALA A 125 1.86 -3.28 -11.14
N ASN A 126 0.53 -3.35 -11.07
CA ASN A 126 -0.37 -3.59 -12.21
C ASN A 126 -0.99 -2.31 -12.76
N THR A 127 -0.78 -1.15 -12.13
CA THR A 127 -1.23 0.13 -12.67
C THR A 127 -0.61 0.33 -14.05
N PRO A 128 -1.40 0.58 -15.11
CA PRO A 128 -0.88 0.74 -16.46
C PRO A 128 0.24 1.79 -16.51
N HIS A 129 1.26 1.53 -17.33
CA HIS A 129 2.34 2.48 -17.59
C HIS A 129 1.77 3.71 -18.31
N GLY A 130 1.40 4.69 -17.50
CA GLY A 130 0.88 5.97 -17.89
C GLY A 130 0.72 6.77 -16.62
N ASN A 131 0.71 8.10 -16.77
CA ASN A 131 0.04 8.95 -15.79
C ASN A 131 -1.21 8.21 -15.34
N SER A 132 -1.40 8.04 -14.02
CA SER A 132 -2.68 7.53 -13.51
C SER A 132 -3.80 8.15 -14.34
N PRO A 133 -4.93 7.45 -14.59
CA PRO A 133 -6.05 8.04 -15.31
C PRO A 133 -6.46 9.43 -14.77
N TYR A 134 -6.01 9.79 -13.55
CA TYR A 134 -6.17 11.08 -12.88
C TYR A 134 -4.87 11.90 -12.64
N ALA A 135 -3.68 11.42 -13.01
CA ALA A 135 -2.45 12.23 -13.04
C ALA A 135 -2.43 13.22 -14.23
N ARG A 136 -3.54 13.33 -14.97
CA ARG A 136 -3.75 14.25 -16.09
C ARG A 136 -4.00 15.72 -15.66
N ALA A 137 -3.29 16.20 -14.62
CA ALA A 137 -3.40 17.58 -14.17
C ALA A 137 -2.08 18.17 -13.64
N LYS A 138 -0.92 17.76 -14.18
CA LYS A 138 0.32 18.55 -14.09
C LYS A 138 1.10 18.50 -15.40
N SER A 139 0.55 19.11 -16.44
CA SER A 139 1.31 19.53 -17.62
C SER A 139 0.61 20.71 -18.25
N VAL A 140 0.85 21.92 -17.73
CA VAL A 140 0.86 23.24 -18.40
C VAL A 140 1.44 24.18 -17.33
N GLU A 141 2.57 24.88 -17.44
CA GLU A 141 3.51 25.26 -18.50
C GLU A 141 4.87 25.50 -17.83
#